data_AF-A0A0K8UCL3-F1
#
_entry.id   AF-A0A0K8UCL3-F1
#
_cell.length_a   1.000
_cell.length_b   1.000
_cell.length_c   1.000
_cell.angle_alpha   90.00
_cell.angle_beta   90.00
_cell.angle_gamma   90.00
#
_symmetry.space_group_name_H-M   'P 1'
#
loop_
_entity.id
_entity.type
_entity.pdbx_description
1 polymer ?
#
loop_
_entity_poly.entity_id
_entity_poly.type
_entity_poly.pdbx_seq_one_letter_code
_entity_poly.pdbx_strand_id
1 'polypeptide(L)'
;MYPIEIDYEEQKTICPENFKIKSKLNTSVQSLVKILFDVDTMKRTMMMFNLDMEKMPLGKLSEKQIQSAYKVLSEIHDLIQQNGMTVQFIDATNRFYTLIPHNFGVQNPPILDNIELVEKHRQVLDSLLEIECAYSMLQAENKEENVNPLDKHYDQLKTKLDPIDKNSEEYKILEKYV
;
A
#
# COMPACT_ATOMS: atom_id res chain seq x y z
N MET A 1 -13.76 1.63 24.19
CA MET A 1 -13.42 2.30 22.92
C MET A 1 -11.91 2.48 22.90
N TYR A 2 -11.23 1.92 21.90
CA TYR A 2 -9.81 2.20 21.68
C TYR A 2 -9.69 3.54 20.95
N PRO A 3 -8.88 4.50 21.43
CA PRO A 3 -8.68 5.77 20.73
C PRO A 3 -7.96 5.49 19.41
N ILE A 4 -8.58 5.87 18.30
CA ILE A 4 -7.90 5.97 17.01
C ILE A 4 -7.29 7.37 16.99
N GLU A 5 -5.96 7.45 16.94
CA GLU A 5 -5.25 8.71 16.74
C GLU A 5 -5.48 9.14 15.28
N ILE A 6 -6.35 10.14 15.07
CA ILE A 6 -6.71 10.65 13.75
C ILE A 6 -5.85 11.89 13.49
N ASP A 7 -4.79 11.75 12.69
CA ASP A 7 -4.11 12.90 12.11
C ASP A 7 -4.94 13.43 10.92
N TYR A 8 -5.33 14.69 11.01
CA TYR A 8 -6.09 15.39 9.97
C TYR A 8 -5.10 16.12 9.05
N GLU A 9 -4.53 15.43 8.07
CA GLU A 9 -3.84 16.09 6.95
C GLU A 9 -4.64 15.93 5.64
N GLU A 10 -4.82 17.06 4.96
CA GLU A 10 -5.68 17.25 3.78
C GLU A 10 -5.15 16.50 2.55
N GLN A 11 -6.06 15.80 1.85
CA GLN A 11 -5.77 15.04 0.63
C GLN A 11 -5.39 15.96 -0.53
N LYS A 12 -4.13 15.91 -0.97
CA LYS A 12 -3.72 16.46 -2.28
C LYS A 12 -3.85 15.39 -3.35
N THR A 13 -4.89 15.50 -4.17
CA THR A 13 -4.91 14.91 -5.52
C THR A 13 -3.80 15.55 -6.35
N ILE A 14 -2.74 14.80 -6.68
CA ILE A 14 -1.71 15.25 -7.62
C ILE A 14 -1.75 14.34 -8.84
N CYS A 15 -2.63 14.67 -9.78
CA CYS A 15 -2.45 14.32 -11.18
C CYS A 15 -2.95 15.48 -12.06
N PRO A 16 -2.22 16.60 -12.22
CA PRO A 16 -2.47 17.50 -13.32
C PRO A 16 -1.57 17.11 -14.50
N GLU A 17 -2.19 16.60 -15.57
CA GLU A 17 -1.61 16.20 -16.85
C GLU A 17 -0.87 17.31 -17.64
N ASN A 18 -0.36 18.37 -17.02
CA ASN A 18 0.37 19.44 -17.70
C ASN A 18 1.57 19.91 -16.88
N PHE A 19 2.63 19.10 -16.82
CA PHE A 19 3.90 19.55 -16.28
C PHE A 19 4.51 20.62 -17.19
N LYS A 20 4.63 21.86 -16.69
CA LYS A 20 5.25 23.00 -17.39
C LYS A 20 6.73 22.77 -17.77
N ILE A 21 7.37 21.74 -17.22
CA ILE A 21 8.79 21.44 -17.34
C ILE A 21 8.95 20.02 -17.90
N LYS A 22 9.74 19.84 -18.97
CA LYS A 22 10.04 18.52 -19.54
C LYS A 22 10.96 17.73 -18.62
N SER A 23 10.64 16.45 -18.41
CA SER A 23 11.47 15.51 -17.65
C SER A 23 12.80 15.24 -18.37
N LYS A 24 13.86 15.02 -17.60
CA LYS A 24 15.20 14.65 -18.12
C LYS A 24 15.35 13.15 -18.37
N LEU A 25 14.40 12.34 -17.91
CA LEU A 25 14.45 10.88 -17.98
C LEU A 25 14.05 10.35 -19.35
N ASN A 26 14.51 9.15 -19.70
CA ASN A 26 14.05 8.45 -20.90
C ASN A 26 12.55 8.11 -20.79
N THR A 27 11.81 8.16 -21.89
CA THR A 27 10.38 7.83 -21.95
C THR A 27 10.05 6.47 -21.33
N SER A 28 10.89 5.45 -21.50
CA SER A 28 10.69 4.13 -20.88
C SER A 28 10.76 4.18 -19.36
N VAL A 29 11.70 4.97 -18.82
CA VAL A 29 11.85 5.17 -17.36
C VAL A 29 10.71 6.02 -16.83
N GLN A 30 10.28 7.05 -17.56
CA GLN A 30 9.11 7.86 -17.18
C GLN A 30 7.84 7.01 -17.07
N SER A 31 7.61 6.11 -18.03
CA SER A 31 6.46 5.19 -17.99
C SER A 31 6.52 4.25 -16.79
N LEU A 32 7.70 3.72 -16.46
CA LEU A 32 7.89 2.89 -15.26
C LEU A 32 7.60 3.68 -13.97
N VAL A 33 8.16 4.88 -13.83
CA VAL A 33 7.94 5.75 -12.66
C VAL A 33 6.44 6.07 -12.50
N LYS A 34 5.73 6.35 -13.61
CA LYS A 34 4.27 6.55 -13.58
C LYS A 34 3.52 5.32 -13.06
N ILE A 35 3.93 4.12 -13.44
CA ILE A 35 3.30 2.88 -12.97
C ILE A 35 3.58 2.66 -11.48
N LEU A 36 4.82 2.88 -11.04
CA LEU A 36 5.22 2.69 -9.64
C LEU A 36 4.49 3.64 -8.68
N PHE A 37 4.21 4.86 -9.12
CA PHE A 37 3.61 5.92 -8.30
C PHE A 37 2.15 6.23 -8.67
N ASP A 38 1.45 5.27 -9.29
CA ASP A 38 0.04 5.43 -9.65
C ASP A 38 -0.88 5.25 -8.43
N VAL A 39 -1.36 6.38 -7.90
CA VAL A 39 -2.31 6.45 -6.78
C VAL A 39 -3.62 5.72 -7.09
N ASP A 40 -4.08 5.72 -8.34
CA ASP A 40 -5.32 5.02 -8.70
C ASP A 40 -5.13 3.50 -8.63
N THR A 41 -3.96 3.01 -9.03
CA THR A 41 -3.61 1.60 -8.85
C THR A 41 -3.53 1.24 -7.36
N MET A 42 -2.93 2.08 -6.51
CA MET A 42 -2.93 1.88 -5.05
C MET A 42 -4.36 1.81 -4.48
N LYS A 43 -5.25 2.73 -4.88
CA LYS A 43 -6.67 2.72 -4.46
C LYS A 43 -7.40 1.46 -4.93
N ARG A 44 -7.19 1.02 -6.18
CA ARG A 44 -7.80 -0.22 -6.71
C ARG A 44 -7.37 -1.43 -5.88
N THR A 45 -6.10 -1.53 -5.51
CA THR A 45 -5.60 -2.62 -4.66
C THR A 45 -6.30 -2.61 -3.28
N MET A 46 -6.46 -1.43 -2.65
CA MET A 46 -7.20 -1.32 -1.39
C MET A 46 -8.67 -1.73 -1.52
N MET A 47 -9.33 -1.37 -2.62
CA MET A 47 -10.70 -1.82 -2.92
C MET A 47 -10.79 -3.34 -3.10
N MET A 48 -9.82 -3.97 -3.77
CA MET A 48 -9.79 -5.44 -3.96
C MET A 48 -9.74 -6.19 -2.62
N PHE A 49 -9.12 -5.59 -1.60
CA PHE A 49 -9.09 -6.14 -0.25
C PHE A 49 -10.35 -5.85 0.58
N ASN A 50 -11.36 -5.22 -0.01
CA ASN A 50 -12.60 -4.79 0.66
C ASN A 50 -12.32 -3.84 1.83
N LEU A 51 -11.34 -2.95 1.70
CA LEU A 51 -11.06 -1.95 2.73
C LEU A 51 -12.04 -0.78 2.63
N ASP A 52 -12.42 -0.25 3.78
CA ASP A 52 -13.27 0.93 3.88
C ASP A 52 -12.42 2.19 3.67
N MET A 53 -12.36 2.65 2.42
CA MET A 53 -11.57 3.82 2.04
C MET A 53 -12.15 5.15 2.53
N GLU A 54 -13.41 5.18 3.02
CA GLU A 54 -13.96 6.39 3.66
C GLU A 54 -13.37 6.56 5.06
N LYS A 55 -13.21 5.44 5.79
CA LYS A 55 -12.61 5.43 7.13
C LYS A 55 -11.08 5.40 7.10
N MET A 56 -10.50 4.74 6.10
CA MET A 56 -9.06 4.57 5.94
C MET A 56 -8.60 4.94 4.52
N PRO A 57 -8.63 6.25 4.17
CA PRO A 57 -8.02 6.73 2.94
C PRO A 57 -6.49 6.60 3.01
N LEU A 58 -5.83 6.52 1.85
CA LEU A 58 -4.38 6.38 1.71
C LEU A 58 -3.55 7.31 2.63
N GLY A 59 -3.92 8.60 2.72
CA GLY A 59 -3.20 9.56 3.55
C GLY A 59 -3.40 9.42 5.07
N LYS A 60 -4.35 8.61 5.51
CA LYS A 60 -4.56 8.28 6.94
C LYS A 60 -4.02 6.90 7.31
N LEU A 61 -3.47 6.17 6.34
CA LEU A 61 -2.84 4.90 6.59
C LEU A 61 -1.56 5.15 7.39
N SER A 62 -1.46 4.58 8.59
CA SER A 62 -0.30 4.76 9.46
C SER A 62 0.44 3.45 9.64
N GLU A 63 1.76 3.47 9.47
CA GLU A 63 2.64 2.33 9.76
C GLU A 63 2.38 1.75 11.17
N LYS A 64 2.19 2.61 12.19
CA LYS A 64 1.93 2.20 13.58
C LYS A 64 0.62 1.42 13.72
N GLN A 65 -0.41 1.83 12.99
CA GLN A 65 -1.71 1.16 12.98
C GLN A 65 -1.60 -0.22 12.31
N ILE A 66 -0.88 -0.31 11.18
CA ILE A 66 -0.57 -1.57 10.49
C ILE A 66 0.20 -2.51 11.42
N GLN A 67 1.26 -2.03 12.08
CA GLN A 67 2.04 -2.82 13.05
C GLN A 67 1.19 -3.30 14.22
N SER A 68 0.24 -2.49 14.69
CA SER A 68 -0.69 -2.90 15.75
C SER A 68 -1.65 -3.98 15.26
N ALA A 69 -2.11 -3.90 14.01
CA ALA A 69 -2.94 -4.94 13.40
C ALA A 69 -2.19 -6.27 13.24
N TYR A 70 -0.90 -6.25 12.89
CA TYR A 70 -0.06 -7.46 12.88
C TYR A 70 -0.01 -8.13 14.24
N LYS A 71 0.16 -7.36 15.33
CA LYS A 71 0.18 -7.92 16.69
C LYS A 71 -1.13 -8.65 17.01
N VAL A 72 -2.27 -8.09 16.61
CA VAL A 72 -3.58 -8.73 16.79
C VAL A 72 -3.71 -9.99 15.93
N LEU A 73 -3.21 -9.99 14.68
CA LEU A 73 -3.18 -11.20 13.85
C LEU A 73 -2.29 -12.30 14.43
N SER A 74 -1.13 -11.94 15.00
CA SER A 74 -0.26 -12.89 15.71
C SER A 74 -0.96 -13.46 16.95
N GLU A 75 -1.65 -12.62 17.72
CA GLU A 75 -2.49 -13.05 18.85
C GLU A 75 -3.57 -14.05 18.40
N ILE A 76 -4.24 -13.79 17.28
CA ILE A 76 -5.23 -14.70 16.69
C ILE A 76 -4.57 -16.02 16.26
N HIS A 77 -3.42 -15.97 15.59
CA HIS A 77 -2.69 -17.16 15.18
C HIS A 77 -2.33 -18.04 16.39
N ASP A 78 -1.84 -17.45 17.48
CA ASP A 78 -1.50 -18.17 18.71
C ASP A 78 -2.75 -18.78 19.36
N LEU A 79 -3.88 -18.07 19.35
CA LEU A 79 -5.18 -18.59 19.81
C LEU A 79 -5.63 -19.80 18.99
N ILE A 80 -5.40 -19.82 17.67
CA ILE A 80 -5.69 -21.00 16.82
C ILE A 80 -4.85 -22.18 17.27
N GLN A 81 -3.55 -21.98 17.49
CA GLN A 81 -2.65 -23.06 17.91
C GLN A 81 -3.01 -23.64 19.29
N GLN A 82 -3.52 -22.81 20.18
CA GLN A 82 -3.90 -23.20 21.54
C GLN A 82 -5.34 -23.71 21.67
N ASN A 83 -6.10 -23.77 20.57
CA ASN A 83 -7.55 -24.05 20.58
C ASN A 83 -8.30 -23.13 21.57
N GLY A 84 -8.07 -21.82 21.44
CA GLY A 84 -8.68 -20.78 22.27
C GLY A 84 -10.21 -20.78 22.24
N MET A 85 -10.82 -20.08 23.19
CA MET A 85 -12.27 -19.99 23.27
C MET A 85 -12.84 -19.06 22.19
N THR A 86 -14.04 -19.35 21.68
CA THR A 86 -14.74 -18.52 20.68
C THR A 86 -14.85 -17.04 21.08
N VAL A 87 -15.02 -16.75 22.37
CA VAL A 87 -15.10 -15.37 22.89
C VAL A 87 -13.81 -14.59 22.62
N GLN A 88 -12.64 -15.25 22.73
CA GLN A 88 -11.33 -14.63 22.49
C GLN A 88 -11.13 -14.33 21.00
N PHE A 89 -11.56 -15.24 20.12
CA PHE A 89 -11.55 -15.01 18.67
C PHE A 89 -12.43 -13.83 18.27
N ILE A 90 -13.62 -13.72 18.85
CA ILE A 90 -14.53 -12.60 18.56
C ILE A 90 -13.90 -11.28 19.03
N ASP A 91 -13.33 -11.22 20.23
CA ASP A 91 -12.68 -10.00 20.74
C ASP A 91 -11.50 -9.57 19.86
N ALA A 92 -10.60 -10.50 19.55
CA ALA A 92 -9.43 -10.23 18.72
C ALA A 92 -9.83 -9.85 17.28
N THR A 93 -10.84 -10.52 16.71
CA THR A 93 -11.39 -10.16 15.39
C THR A 93 -11.96 -8.74 15.38
N ASN A 94 -12.74 -8.38 16.41
CA ASN A 94 -13.30 -7.04 16.52
C ASN A 94 -12.20 -5.97 16.66
N ARG A 95 -11.16 -6.25 17.45
CA ARG A 95 -9.98 -5.38 17.56
C ARG A 95 -9.28 -5.23 16.20
N PHE A 96 -9.11 -6.31 15.46
CA PHE A 96 -8.51 -6.29 14.13
C PHE A 96 -9.31 -5.41 13.16
N TYR A 97 -10.63 -5.61 13.03
CA TYR A 97 -11.46 -4.81 12.12
C TYR A 97 -11.68 -3.36 12.58
N THR A 98 -11.45 -3.06 13.87
CA THR A 98 -11.38 -1.68 14.35
C THR A 98 -10.08 -1.00 13.88
N LEU A 99 -8.96 -1.74 13.90
CA LEU A 99 -7.66 -1.24 13.44
C LEU A 99 -7.58 -1.17 11.91
N ILE A 100 -8.18 -2.12 11.20
CA ILE A 100 -8.18 -2.15 9.73
C ILE A 100 -9.64 -2.17 9.27
N PRO A 101 -10.24 -1.00 9.02
CA PRO A 101 -11.62 -0.89 8.58
C PRO A 101 -11.84 -1.62 7.25
N HIS A 102 -12.74 -2.59 7.27
CA HIS A 102 -13.18 -3.32 6.08
C HIS A 102 -14.64 -2.96 5.78
N ASN A 103 -14.99 -2.96 4.51
CA ASN A 103 -16.34 -2.76 4.02
C ASN A 103 -17.01 -4.11 3.77
N PHE A 104 -17.84 -4.54 4.72
CA PHE A 104 -18.67 -5.75 4.62
C PHE A 104 -20.09 -5.48 4.10
N GLY A 105 -20.41 -4.23 3.75
CA GLY A 105 -21.76 -3.82 3.39
C GLY A 105 -22.77 -4.09 4.51
N VAL A 106 -23.75 -4.96 4.22
CA VAL A 106 -24.80 -5.38 5.16
C VAL A 106 -24.46 -6.65 5.95
N GLN A 107 -23.35 -7.30 5.62
CA GLN A 107 -22.95 -8.55 6.27
C GLN A 107 -22.13 -8.27 7.53
N ASN A 108 -22.21 -9.20 8.49
CA ASN A 108 -21.37 -9.15 9.67
C ASN A 108 -19.91 -9.49 9.30
N PRO A 109 -18.92 -8.87 9.96
CA PRO A 109 -17.52 -9.23 9.77
C PRO A 109 -17.30 -10.72 10.08
N PRO A 110 -16.58 -11.47 9.22
CA PRO A 110 -16.29 -12.87 9.45
C PRO A 110 -15.31 -13.04 10.61
N ILE A 111 -15.47 -14.09 11.41
CA ILE A 111 -14.56 -14.38 12.52
C ILE A 111 -13.22 -14.88 11.97
N LEU A 112 -12.11 -14.36 12.49
CA LEU A 112 -10.76 -14.82 12.18
C LEU A 112 -10.44 -16.05 13.06
N ASP A 113 -10.84 -17.23 12.61
CA ASP A 113 -10.70 -18.50 13.36
C ASP A 113 -9.85 -19.57 12.66
N ASN A 114 -9.36 -19.27 11.45
CA ASN A 114 -8.61 -20.22 10.64
C ASN A 114 -7.32 -19.61 10.09
N ILE A 115 -6.32 -20.47 9.89
CA ILE A 115 -4.97 -20.09 9.47
C ILE A 115 -4.99 -19.46 8.08
N GLU A 116 -5.82 -19.96 7.16
CA GLU A 116 -5.90 -19.43 5.79
C GLU A 116 -6.36 -17.96 5.77
N LEU A 117 -7.33 -17.62 6.61
CA LEU A 117 -7.88 -16.29 6.72
C LEU A 117 -6.90 -15.35 7.43
N VAL A 118 -6.17 -15.83 8.43
CA VAL A 118 -5.06 -15.09 9.06
C VAL A 118 -3.98 -14.78 8.04
N GLU A 119 -3.52 -15.78 7.26
CA GLU A 119 -2.52 -15.58 6.22
C GLU A 119 -2.99 -14.62 5.12
N LYS A 120 -4.26 -14.72 4.70
CA LYS A 120 -4.84 -13.78 3.75
C LYS A 120 -4.80 -12.35 4.29
N HIS A 121 -5.19 -12.12 5.53
CA HIS A 121 -5.14 -10.78 6.13
C HIS A 121 -3.70 -10.31 6.38
N ARG A 122 -2.76 -11.23 6.64
CA ARG A 122 -1.33 -10.91 6.70
C ARG A 122 -0.83 -10.37 5.37
N GLN A 123 -1.17 -11.00 4.25
CA GLN A 123 -0.84 -10.50 2.91
C GLN A 123 -1.45 -9.12 2.61
N VAL A 124 -2.67 -8.87 3.10
CA VAL A 124 -3.31 -7.55 3.01
C VAL A 124 -2.48 -6.51 3.78
N LEU A 125 -2.05 -6.82 5.00
CA LEU A 125 -1.19 -5.92 5.77
C LEU A 125 0.16 -5.67 5.10
N ASP A 126 0.77 -6.70 4.51
CA ASP A 126 2.05 -6.57 3.80
C ASP A 126 1.89 -5.57 2.64
N SER A 127 0.83 -5.76 1.85
CA SER A 127 0.50 -4.88 0.73
C SER A 127 0.18 -3.45 1.17
N LEU A 128 -0.50 -3.29 2.32
CA LEU A 128 -0.81 -1.98 2.87
C LEU A 128 0.45 -1.24 3.33
N LEU A 129 1.42 -1.96 3.90
CA LEU A 129 2.71 -1.38 4.30
C LEU A 129 3.48 -0.87 3.08
N GLU A 130 3.50 -1.65 1.99
CA GLU A 130 4.13 -1.23 0.73
C GLU A 130 3.45 0.01 0.14
N ILE A 131 2.11 0.05 0.18
CA ILE A 131 1.33 1.20 -0.28
C ILE A 131 1.61 2.45 0.59
N GLU A 132 1.66 2.31 1.91
CA GLU A 132 1.97 3.42 2.83
C GLU A 132 3.38 3.97 2.56
N CYS A 133 4.36 3.07 2.38
CA CYS A 133 5.73 3.44 2.05
C CYS A 133 5.81 4.18 0.70
N ALA A 134 5.15 3.67 -0.34
CA ALA A 134 5.11 4.34 -1.64
C ALA A 134 4.38 5.69 -1.58
N TYR A 135 3.30 5.79 -0.79
CA TYR A 135 2.54 7.02 -0.61
C TYR A 135 3.31 8.07 0.21
N SER A 136 4.06 7.67 1.23
CA SER A 136 4.90 8.59 2.01
C SER A 136 6.04 9.16 1.15
N MET A 137 6.60 8.36 0.23
CA MET A 137 7.52 8.86 -0.80
C MET A 137 6.86 9.92 -1.69
N LEU A 138 5.63 9.68 -2.16
CA LEU A 138 4.87 10.66 -2.94
C LEU A 138 4.60 11.97 -2.20
N GLN A 139 4.29 11.90 -0.90
CA GLN A 139 3.95 13.08 -0.10
C GLN A 139 5.17 13.92 0.31
N ALA A 140 6.36 13.32 0.39
CA ALA A 140 7.61 14.00 0.73
C ALA A 140 8.11 15.00 -0.36
N GLU A 141 7.26 15.39 -1.32
CA GLU A 141 7.56 16.37 -2.34
C GLU A 141 7.97 17.72 -1.74
N ASN A 142 9.26 18.05 -1.90
CA ASN A 142 9.74 19.41 -1.74
C ASN A 142 9.07 20.31 -2.79
N LYS A 143 8.49 21.43 -2.36
CA LYS A 143 7.82 22.46 -3.18
C LYS A 143 8.76 23.22 -4.13
N GLU A 144 9.84 22.61 -4.60
CA GLU A 144 10.67 23.21 -5.63
C GLU A 144 9.92 23.20 -6.96
N GLU A 145 9.41 24.35 -7.38
CA GLU A 145 8.63 24.51 -8.60
C GLU A 145 9.46 24.31 -9.90
N ASN A 146 10.79 24.16 -9.79
CA ASN A 146 11.72 24.14 -10.92
C ASN A 146 12.08 22.75 -11.45
N VAL A 147 11.55 21.66 -10.89
CA VAL A 147 11.89 20.28 -11.31
C VAL A 147 10.62 19.50 -11.66
N ASN A 148 10.66 18.71 -12.73
CA ASN A 148 9.55 17.84 -13.11
C ASN A 148 9.26 16.82 -11.99
N PRO A 149 8.01 16.65 -11.54
CA PRO A 149 7.64 15.69 -10.49
C PRO A 149 8.09 14.24 -10.76
N LEU A 150 8.08 13.79 -12.02
CA LEU A 150 8.59 12.46 -12.39
C LEU A 150 10.09 12.32 -12.08
N ASP A 151 10.88 13.37 -12.29
CA ASP A 151 12.31 13.36 -11.98
C ASP A 151 12.54 13.32 -10.47
N LYS A 152 11.67 13.97 -9.68
CA LYS A 152 11.71 13.92 -8.21
C LYS A 152 11.38 12.52 -7.70
N HIS A 153 10.29 11.92 -8.18
CA HIS A 153 9.91 10.57 -7.80
C HIS A 153 10.98 9.54 -8.18
N TYR A 154 11.62 9.71 -9.33
CA TYR A 154 12.75 8.88 -9.72
C TYR A 154 13.95 9.02 -8.77
N ASP A 155 14.30 10.24 -8.35
CA ASP A 155 15.40 10.48 -7.41
C ASP A 155 15.14 9.84 -6.04
N GLN A 156 13.88 9.81 -5.61
CA GLN A 156 13.46 9.14 -4.37
C GLN A 156 13.68 7.62 -4.39
N LEU A 157 13.67 7.00 -5.58
CA LEU A 157 13.98 5.57 -5.73
C LEU A 157 15.47 5.27 -5.45
N LYS A 158 16.35 6.29 -5.44
CA LYS A 158 17.80 6.17 -5.17
C LYS A 158 18.49 5.07 -5.99
N THR A 159 18.07 4.91 -7.23
CA THR A 159 18.53 3.85 -8.14
C THR A 159 18.82 4.43 -9.52
N LYS A 160 19.69 3.75 -10.28
CA LYS A 160 20.00 4.11 -11.67
C LYS A 160 19.31 3.12 -12.60
N LEU A 161 18.31 3.60 -13.35
CA LEU A 161 17.60 2.83 -14.36
C LEU A 161 18.01 3.31 -15.75
N ASP A 162 18.61 2.42 -16.52
CA ASP A 162 18.95 2.64 -17.92
C ASP A 162 18.14 1.66 -18.80
N PRO A 163 17.45 2.14 -19.84
CA PRO A 163 16.73 1.25 -20.74
C PRO A 163 17.69 0.41 -21.58
N ILE A 164 17.46 -0.90 -21.63
CA ILE A 164 18.24 -1.85 -22.44
C ILE A 164 17.76 -1.77 -23.89
N ASP A 165 18.70 -1.67 -24.85
CA ASP A 165 18.39 -1.74 -26.27
C ASP A 165 17.96 -3.16 -26.65
N LYS A 166 16.85 -3.27 -27.38
CA LYS A 166 16.31 -4.55 -27.89
C LYS A 166 17.28 -5.28 -28.82
N ASN A 167 18.21 -4.55 -29.44
CA ASN A 167 19.23 -5.14 -30.31
C ASN A 167 20.44 -5.69 -29.57
N SER A 168 20.61 -5.36 -28.29
CA SER A 168 21.75 -5.79 -27.47
C SER A 168 21.76 -7.31 -27.24
N GLU A 169 22.95 -7.85 -26.99
CA GLU A 169 23.09 -9.26 -26.61
C GLU A 169 22.42 -9.55 -25.26
N GLU A 170 22.47 -8.58 -24.33
CA GLU A 170 21.82 -8.66 -23.02
C GLU A 170 20.30 -8.87 -23.15
N TYR A 171 19.64 -8.10 -24.02
CA TYR A 171 18.20 -8.26 -24.26
C TYR A 171 17.86 -9.65 -24.81
N LYS A 172 18.66 -10.17 -25.76
CA LYS A 172 18.45 -11.51 -26.35
C LYS A 172 18.62 -12.63 -25.31
N ILE A 173 19.54 -12.46 -24.36
CA ILE A 173 19.72 -13.41 -23.25
C ILE A 173 18.48 -13.40 -22.35
N LEU A 174 17.97 -12.22 -22.00
CA LEU A 174 16.76 -12.09 -21.18
C LEU A 174 15.52 -12.67 -21.88
N GLU A 175 15.36 -12.42 -23.18
CA GLU A 175 14.24 -12.95 -23.97
C GLU A 175 14.26 -14.48 -24.06
N LYS A 176 15.44 -15.11 -24.03
CA LYS A 176 15.56 -16.57 -24.00
C LYS A 176 15.27 -17.17 -22.62
N TYR A 177 15.42 -16.38 -21.57
CA TYR A 177 15.24 -16.82 -20.18
C TYR A 177 13.78 -16.81 -19.74
N VAL A 178 13.00 -15.83 -20.22
CA VAL A 178 11.55 -15.67 -19.95
C VAL A 178 10.71 -16.57 -20.84
#